data_AF-A0A941UKH3-F1
#
_entry.id   AF-A0A941UKH3-F1
#
_cell.length_a   1.000
_cell.length_b   1.000
_cell.length_c   1.000
_cell.angle_alpha   90.00
_cell.angle_beta   90.00
_cell.angle_gamma   90.00
#
_symmetry.space_group_name_H-M   'P 1'
#
loop_
_entity.id
_entity.type
_entity.pdbx_description
1 polymer ?
#
loop_
_entity_poly.entity_id
_entity_poly.type
_entity_poly.pdbx_seq_one_letter_code
_entity_poly.pdbx_strand_id
1 'polypeptide(L)'
;MDFPSAVQAINTLLRTIQPDNFCSSWIRLQAPHVYRFIQKNVRTETGGIDWDRITRALDRRLQRKWHASRRGRPPKRIRDSKAVEIILSKYHDKLYTFLSPVDAHDEHARDIISIALVRIAQRGNAAAKQEIASLVRFTVDAWIEQCPELSCWDGRYDMIQERIEGCIRCYRYSGTFIGYLFKTLEYAGRGLRPIVAYSLDDFMYS
;
A
#
# COMPACT_ATOMS: atom_id res chain seq x y z
N MET A 1 0.22 3.76 -29.77
CA MET A 1 -0.50 3.21 -28.60
C MET A 1 -0.34 4.20 -27.47
N ASP A 2 -1.42 4.59 -26.83
CA ASP A 2 -1.42 5.43 -25.63
C ASP A 2 -1.76 4.59 -24.38
N PHE A 3 -1.71 5.21 -23.20
CA PHE A 3 -1.99 4.51 -21.95
C PHE A 3 -3.44 3.98 -21.86
N PRO A 4 -4.49 4.77 -22.19
CA PRO A 4 -5.86 4.27 -22.21
C PRO A 4 -6.06 3.06 -23.12
N SER A 5 -5.52 3.10 -24.35
CA SER A 5 -5.61 1.98 -25.30
C SER A 5 -4.91 0.73 -24.79
N ALA A 6 -3.75 0.88 -24.13
CA ALA A 6 -3.03 -0.24 -23.53
C ALA A 6 -3.83 -0.91 -22.41
N VAL A 7 -4.48 -0.11 -21.55
CA VAL A 7 -5.36 -0.60 -20.48
C VAL A 7 -6.59 -1.29 -21.07
N GLN A 8 -7.22 -0.68 -22.08
CA GLN A 8 -8.39 -1.26 -22.74
C GLN A 8 -8.06 -2.60 -23.40
N ALA A 9 -6.91 -2.71 -24.07
CA ALA A 9 -6.45 -3.96 -24.66
C ALA A 9 -6.30 -5.07 -23.60
N ILE A 10 -5.76 -4.76 -22.43
CA ILE A 10 -5.64 -5.73 -21.32
C ILE A 10 -7.03 -6.10 -20.78
N ASN A 11 -7.92 -5.13 -20.55
CA ASN A 11 -9.28 -5.41 -20.07
C ASN A 11 -10.03 -6.32 -21.04
N THR A 12 -9.95 -6.07 -22.35
CA THR A 12 -10.56 -6.93 -23.39
C THR A 12 -9.99 -8.34 -23.34
N LEU A 13 -8.66 -8.50 -23.29
CA LEU A 13 -8.02 -9.81 -23.20
C LEU A 13 -8.42 -10.59 -21.95
N LEU A 14 -8.48 -9.92 -20.80
CA LEU A 14 -8.88 -10.55 -19.54
C LEU A 14 -10.36 -10.95 -19.52
N ARG A 15 -11.22 -10.20 -20.22
CA ARG A 15 -12.65 -10.54 -20.38
C ARG A 15 -12.87 -11.72 -21.34
N THR A 16 -12.03 -11.84 -22.38
CA THR A 16 -12.12 -12.94 -23.36
C THR A 16 -11.55 -14.24 -22.80
N ILE A 17 -10.34 -14.21 -22.23
CA ILE A 17 -9.65 -15.42 -21.75
C ILE A 17 -10.12 -15.84 -20.35
N GLN A 18 -10.63 -14.89 -19.56
CA GLN A 18 -11.10 -15.09 -18.18
C GLN A 18 -10.16 -15.94 -17.30
N PRO A 19 -8.87 -15.59 -17.18
CA PRO A 19 -7.99 -16.33 -16.28
C PRO A 19 -8.49 -16.20 -14.83
N ASP A 20 -8.27 -17.23 -14.02
CA ASP A 20 -8.52 -17.17 -12.57
C ASP A 20 -7.62 -16.11 -11.93
N ASN A 21 -6.35 -16.12 -12.30
CA ASN A 21 -5.31 -15.22 -11.82
C ASN A 21 -4.37 -14.83 -12.97
N PHE A 22 -3.88 -13.60 -12.98
CA PHE A 22 -2.91 -13.13 -13.99
C PHE A 22 -1.79 -12.28 -13.38
N CYS A 23 -0.68 -12.18 -14.10
CA CYS A 23 0.52 -11.48 -13.65
C CYS A 23 1.28 -10.85 -14.82
N SER A 24 2.39 -10.16 -14.55
CA SER A 24 3.20 -9.49 -15.58
C SER A 24 3.73 -10.45 -16.66
N SER A 25 4.11 -11.67 -16.30
CA SER A 25 4.54 -12.68 -17.28
C SER A 25 3.40 -13.17 -18.14
N TRP A 26 2.18 -13.26 -17.60
CA TRP A 26 0.99 -13.59 -18.38
C TRP A 26 0.71 -12.52 -19.44
N ILE A 27 0.78 -11.23 -19.07
CA ILE A 27 0.63 -10.12 -20.02
C ILE A 27 1.72 -10.16 -21.10
N ARG A 28 2.96 -10.48 -20.72
CA ARG A 28 4.06 -10.62 -21.67
C ARG A 28 3.82 -11.72 -22.72
N LEU A 29 3.20 -12.82 -22.32
CA LEU A 29 2.91 -13.96 -23.20
C LEU A 29 1.70 -13.68 -24.09
N GLN A 30 0.62 -13.14 -23.53
CA GLN A 30 -0.64 -12.95 -24.26
C GLN A 30 -0.67 -11.64 -25.08
N ALA A 31 0.03 -10.61 -24.63
CA ALA A 31 0.04 -9.29 -25.26
C ALA A 31 1.46 -8.69 -25.28
N PRO A 32 2.41 -9.28 -26.02
CA PRO A 32 3.81 -8.84 -26.03
C PRO A 32 3.98 -7.39 -26.51
N HIS A 33 3.14 -6.92 -27.42
CA HIS A 33 3.16 -5.54 -27.93
C HIS A 33 2.70 -4.53 -26.86
N VAL A 34 1.63 -4.83 -26.12
CA VAL A 34 1.18 -4.03 -24.97
C VAL A 34 2.22 -4.04 -23.86
N TYR A 35 2.82 -5.20 -23.58
CA TYR A 35 3.88 -5.33 -22.59
C TYR A 35 5.10 -4.45 -22.92
N ARG A 36 5.55 -4.42 -24.18
CA ARG A 36 6.66 -3.55 -24.62
C ARG A 36 6.31 -2.07 -24.46
N PHE A 37 5.08 -1.68 -24.78
CA PHE A 37 4.62 -0.31 -24.56
C PHE A 37 4.66 0.08 -23.07
N ILE A 38 4.11 -0.78 -22.21
CA ILE A 38 4.13 -0.62 -20.75
C ILE A 38 5.56 -0.52 -20.25
N GLN A 39 6.43 -1.43 -20.69
CA GLN A 39 7.83 -1.44 -20.31
C GLN A 39 8.50 -0.14 -20.74
N LYS A 40 8.18 0.47 -21.88
CA LYS A 40 8.83 1.71 -22.30
C LYS A 40 8.28 2.95 -21.58
N ASN A 41 6.97 3.03 -21.38
CA ASN A 41 6.29 4.29 -21.03
C ASN A 41 5.73 4.36 -19.60
N VAL A 42 5.54 3.22 -18.92
CA VAL A 42 4.91 3.17 -17.60
C VAL A 42 5.98 2.82 -16.56
N ARG A 43 6.63 3.86 -16.04
CA ARG A 43 7.79 3.74 -15.14
C ARG A 43 7.52 4.29 -13.75
N THR A 44 8.06 3.62 -12.74
CA THR A 44 8.15 4.13 -11.37
C THR A 44 9.25 5.18 -11.27
N GLU A 45 9.26 5.95 -10.18
CA GLU A 45 10.31 6.93 -9.85
C GLU A 45 11.71 6.31 -9.86
N THR A 46 11.80 5.03 -9.51
CA THR A 46 13.03 4.24 -9.50
C THR A 46 13.34 3.53 -10.83
N GLY A 47 12.63 3.85 -11.91
CA GLY A 47 12.86 3.32 -13.26
C GLY A 47 12.34 1.91 -13.52
N GLY A 48 11.70 1.25 -12.55
CA GLY A 48 11.00 -0.02 -12.74
C GLY A 48 9.68 0.15 -13.51
N ILE A 49 9.04 -0.94 -13.92
CA ILE A 49 7.67 -0.87 -14.49
C ILE A 49 6.69 -0.58 -13.36
N ASP A 50 5.85 0.44 -13.54
CA ASP A 50 4.78 0.79 -12.59
C ASP A 50 3.53 -0.06 -12.85
N TRP A 51 3.54 -1.27 -12.30
CA TRP A 51 2.41 -2.18 -12.37
C TRP A 51 1.20 -1.68 -11.57
N ASP A 52 1.42 -0.90 -10.50
CA ASP A 52 0.32 -0.40 -9.66
C ASP A 52 -0.54 0.64 -10.41
N ARG A 53 0.09 1.49 -11.22
CA ARG A 53 -0.63 2.40 -12.12
C ARG A 53 -1.48 1.66 -13.14
N ILE A 54 -0.99 0.54 -13.67
CA ILE A 54 -1.73 -0.28 -14.63
C ILE A 54 -2.89 -0.96 -13.94
N THR A 55 -2.65 -1.62 -12.80
CA THR A 55 -3.70 -2.32 -12.07
C THR A 55 -4.78 -1.38 -11.57
N ARG A 56 -4.44 -0.15 -11.18
CA ARG A 56 -5.44 0.88 -10.81
C ARG A 56 -6.40 1.20 -11.94
N ALA A 57 -5.91 1.19 -13.18
CA ALA A 57 -6.69 1.52 -14.37
C ALA A 57 -7.52 0.34 -14.92
N LEU A 58 -7.26 -0.89 -14.47
CA LEU A 58 -8.06 -2.06 -14.86
C LEU A 58 -9.46 -2.04 -14.20
N ASP A 59 -10.40 -2.78 -14.76
CA ASP A 59 -11.73 -2.93 -14.17
C ASP A 59 -11.66 -3.50 -12.75
N ARG A 60 -12.44 -2.96 -11.81
CA ARG A 60 -12.42 -3.34 -10.37
C ARG A 60 -12.52 -4.84 -10.11
N ARG A 61 -13.29 -5.58 -10.92
CA ARG A 61 -13.41 -7.05 -10.82
C ARG A 61 -12.12 -7.77 -11.21
N LEU A 62 -11.38 -7.23 -12.18
CA LEU A 62 -10.12 -7.78 -12.68
C LEU A 62 -8.95 -7.43 -11.77
N GLN A 63 -8.97 -6.28 -11.09
CA GLN A 63 -7.93 -5.90 -10.13
C GLN A 63 -7.67 -6.99 -9.08
N ARG A 64 -8.73 -7.65 -8.60
CA ARG A 64 -8.63 -8.73 -7.59
C ARG A 64 -7.93 -9.99 -8.10
N LYS A 65 -7.92 -10.21 -9.41
CA LYS A 65 -7.26 -11.36 -10.05
C LYS A 65 -5.78 -11.11 -10.32
N TRP A 66 -5.29 -9.88 -10.07
CA TRP A 66 -3.89 -9.55 -10.24
C TRP A 66 -3.04 -10.20 -9.15
N HIS A 67 -2.05 -10.97 -9.58
CA HIS A 67 -1.00 -11.48 -8.74
C HIS A 67 0.33 -10.87 -9.16
N ALA A 68 0.88 -10.00 -8.30
CA ALA A 68 2.29 -9.67 -8.38
C ALA A 68 3.06 -10.99 -8.22
N SER A 69 3.82 -11.37 -9.26
CA SER A 69 4.53 -12.66 -9.33
C SER A 69 5.16 -13.00 -7.98
N ARG A 70 4.80 -14.17 -7.40
CA ARG A 70 5.26 -14.61 -6.08
C ARG A 70 6.78 -14.52 -6.05
N ARG A 71 7.32 -13.58 -5.27
CA ARG A 71 8.75 -13.54 -4.98
C ARG A 71 9.05 -14.72 -4.05
N GLY A 72 9.40 -15.86 -4.65
CA GLY A 72 9.75 -17.09 -3.92
C GLY A 72 11.03 -17.00 -3.11
N ARG A 73 11.72 -15.86 -3.13
CA ARG A 73 12.88 -15.60 -2.27
C ARG A 73 12.63 -14.37 -1.40
N PRO A 74 12.95 -14.43 -0.10
CA PRO A 74 13.03 -13.22 0.71
C PRO A 74 13.99 -12.28 -0.02
N PRO A 75 13.57 -11.04 -0.29
CA PRO A 75 14.44 -10.12 -0.98
C PRO A 75 15.71 -9.92 -0.14
N LYS A 76 16.87 -9.93 -0.82
CA LYS A 76 18.15 -9.58 -0.18
C LYS A 76 17.95 -8.24 0.53
N ARG A 77 18.35 -8.14 1.80
CA ARG A 77 18.26 -6.88 2.56
C ARG A 77 19.10 -5.85 1.82
N ILE A 78 18.43 -4.91 1.17
CA ILE A 78 19.07 -3.79 0.50
C ILE A 78 18.87 -2.60 1.43
N ARG A 79 19.94 -1.90 1.76
CA ARG A 79 19.85 -0.65 2.52
C ARG A 79 20.20 0.46 1.56
N ASP A 80 19.23 0.82 0.72
CA ASP A 80 19.40 1.85 -0.31
C ASP A 80 18.50 3.03 0.01
N SER A 81 19.07 4.03 0.68
CA SER A 81 18.37 5.26 1.03
C SER A 81 18.09 6.13 -0.19
N LYS A 82 18.85 5.99 -1.28
CA LYS A 82 18.72 6.84 -2.47
C LYS A 82 17.36 6.68 -3.15
N ALA A 83 16.90 5.45 -3.27
CA ALA A 83 15.58 5.16 -3.85
C ALA A 83 14.43 5.77 -3.02
N VAL A 84 14.61 5.84 -1.70
CA VAL A 84 13.66 6.44 -0.77
C VAL A 84 13.69 7.96 -0.88
N GLU A 85 14.89 8.54 -0.87
CA GLU A 85 15.12 9.98 -1.01
C GLU A 85 14.57 10.53 -2.32
N ILE A 86 14.68 9.79 -3.44
CA ILE A 86 14.08 10.18 -4.73
C ILE A 86 12.55 10.31 -4.60
N ILE A 87 11.88 9.42 -3.86
CA ILE A 87 10.43 9.50 -3.66
C ILE A 87 10.11 10.66 -2.72
N LEU A 88 10.79 10.74 -1.57
CA LEU A 88 10.52 11.75 -0.56
C LEU A 88 10.77 13.17 -1.09
N SER A 89 11.85 13.38 -1.86
CA SER A 89 12.13 14.68 -2.48
C SER A 89 11.08 15.05 -3.53
N LYS A 90 10.60 14.09 -4.33
CA LYS A 90 9.56 14.32 -5.34
C LYS A 90 8.21 14.75 -4.73
N TYR A 91 7.87 14.21 -3.57
CA TYR A 91 6.58 14.44 -2.90
C TYR A 91 6.73 15.20 -1.58
N HIS A 92 7.83 15.94 -1.40
CA HIS A 92 8.17 16.61 -0.14
C HIS A 92 7.06 17.55 0.34
N ASP A 93 6.50 18.32 -0.60
CA ASP A 93 5.38 19.23 -0.40
C ASP A 93 4.05 18.53 -0.04
N LYS A 94 3.96 17.21 -0.23
CA LYS A 94 2.78 16.37 0.03
C LYS A 94 2.94 15.42 1.19
N LEU A 95 4.07 15.43 1.92
CA LEU A 95 4.26 14.55 3.08
C LEU A 95 3.32 14.91 4.25
N TYR A 96 2.87 16.17 4.35
CA TYR A 96 1.90 16.60 5.36
C TYR A 96 0.57 15.82 5.30
N THR A 97 0.25 15.22 4.14
CA THR A 97 -0.97 14.45 3.93
C THR A 97 -1.08 13.22 4.84
N PHE A 98 0.04 12.74 5.40
CA PHE A 98 0.07 11.68 6.42
C PHE A 98 -0.36 12.14 7.80
N LEU A 99 -0.27 13.44 8.09
CA LEU A 99 -0.71 14.06 9.35
C LEU A 99 -2.16 14.53 9.24
N SER A 100 -2.45 15.34 8.22
CA SER A 100 -3.76 15.98 8.05
C SER A 100 -4.09 16.12 6.56
N PRO A 101 -4.70 15.11 5.93
CA PRO A 101 -5.22 15.24 4.57
C PRO A 101 -6.45 16.18 4.59
N VAL A 102 -6.46 17.19 3.74
CA VAL A 102 -7.56 18.18 3.71
C VAL A 102 -8.66 17.76 2.73
N ASP A 103 -8.27 17.14 1.62
CA ASP A 103 -9.19 16.79 0.53
C ASP A 103 -8.89 15.41 -0.09
N ALA A 104 -9.71 15.03 -1.07
CA ALA A 104 -9.55 13.78 -1.80
C ALA A 104 -8.25 13.73 -2.65
N HIS A 105 -7.69 14.87 -3.01
CA HIS A 105 -6.42 14.93 -3.75
C HIS A 105 -5.24 14.58 -2.83
N ASP A 106 -5.27 15.08 -1.60
CA ASP A 106 -4.31 14.76 -0.55
C ASP A 106 -4.39 13.29 -0.15
N GLU A 107 -5.60 12.73 -0.02
CA GLU A 107 -5.77 11.29 0.18
C GLU A 107 -5.17 10.46 -0.96
N HIS A 108 -5.35 10.92 -2.20
CA HIS A 108 -4.79 10.25 -3.38
C HIS A 108 -3.25 10.34 -3.40
N ALA A 109 -2.69 11.51 -3.08
CA ALA A 109 -1.25 11.71 -2.98
C ALA A 109 -0.65 10.81 -1.90
N ARG A 110 -1.27 10.76 -0.71
CA ARG A 110 -0.87 9.86 0.38
C ARG A 110 -0.87 8.40 -0.06
N ASP A 111 -1.88 7.96 -0.79
CA ASP A 111 -1.94 6.58 -1.30
C ASP A 111 -0.83 6.29 -2.32
N ILE A 112 -0.55 7.23 -3.24
CA ILE A 112 0.54 7.09 -4.21
C ILE A 112 1.88 6.94 -3.48
N ILE A 113 2.19 7.83 -2.55
CA ILE A 113 3.44 7.82 -1.77
C ILE A 113 3.54 6.52 -0.98
N SER A 114 2.45 6.13 -0.30
CA SER A 114 2.37 4.90 0.48
C SER A 114 2.68 3.67 -0.35
N ILE A 115 2.02 3.53 -1.51
CA ILE A 115 2.22 2.39 -2.39
C ILE A 115 3.66 2.38 -2.93
N ALA A 116 4.20 3.52 -3.36
CA ALA A 116 5.56 3.61 -3.88
C ALA A 116 6.59 3.12 -2.84
N LEU A 117 6.49 3.58 -1.59
CA LEU A 117 7.37 3.15 -0.50
C LEU A 117 7.15 1.68 -0.14
N VAL A 118 5.91 1.21 -0.07
CA VAL A 118 5.59 -0.22 0.16
C VAL A 118 6.23 -1.11 -0.90
N ARG A 119 6.21 -0.71 -2.18
CA ARG A 119 6.83 -1.51 -3.25
C ARG A 119 8.34 -1.59 -3.13
N ILE A 120 9.00 -0.55 -2.63
CA ILE A 120 10.44 -0.57 -2.36
C ILE A 120 10.73 -1.40 -1.11
N ALA A 121 9.93 -1.27 -0.06
CA ALA A 121 10.03 -2.09 1.15
C ALA A 121 9.86 -3.58 0.86
N GLN A 122 8.87 -3.96 0.04
CA GLN A 122 8.64 -5.33 -0.42
C GLN A 122 9.77 -5.88 -1.32
N ARG A 123 10.62 -5.02 -1.88
CA ARG A 123 11.87 -5.41 -2.58
C ARG A 123 13.03 -5.65 -1.62
N GLY A 124 12.80 -5.61 -0.30
CA GLY A 124 13.81 -5.84 0.74
C GLY A 124 14.53 -4.60 1.20
N ASN A 125 14.03 -3.41 0.85
CA ASN A 125 14.62 -2.16 1.30
C ASN A 125 14.23 -1.88 2.75
N ALA A 126 15.20 -1.99 3.66
CA ALA A 126 14.96 -1.76 5.09
C ALA A 126 14.66 -0.28 5.40
N ALA A 127 15.32 0.66 4.72
CA ALA A 127 15.09 2.09 4.91
C ALA A 127 13.66 2.46 4.47
N ALA A 128 13.23 2.00 3.30
CA ALA A 128 11.87 2.25 2.82
C ALA A 128 10.80 1.69 3.76
N LYS A 129 11.06 0.51 4.37
CA LYS A 129 10.16 -0.10 5.36
C LYS A 129 10.05 0.76 6.62
N GLN A 130 11.17 1.28 7.12
CA GLN A 130 11.20 2.16 8.29
C GLN A 130 10.48 3.47 8.01
N GLU A 131 10.76 4.11 6.87
CA GLU A 131 10.14 5.38 6.50
C GLU A 131 8.62 5.27 6.35
N ILE A 132 8.12 4.27 5.60
CA ILE A 132 6.68 4.13 5.45
C ILE A 132 5.99 3.76 6.77
N ALA A 133 6.65 2.97 7.62
CA ALA A 133 6.11 2.66 8.94
C ALA A 133 6.00 3.92 9.80
N SER A 134 7.02 4.78 9.78
CA SER A 134 7.03 6.07 10.48
C SER A 134 5.94 7.02 9.96
N LEU A 135 5.86 7.22 8.65
CA LEU A 135 4.85 8.10 8.04
C LEU A 135 3.42 7.67 8.37
N VAL A 136 3.17 6.37 8.25
CA VAL A 136 1.83 5.82 8.49
C VAL A 136 1.50 5.75 9.97
N ARG A 137 2.51 5.71 10.85
CA ARG A 137 2.30 5.79 12.30
C ARG A 137 1.55 7.07 12.69
N PHE A 138 1.94 8.21 12.12
CA PHE A 138 1.22 9.47 12.35
C PHE A 138 -0.25 9.39 11.96
N THR A 139 -0.56 8.75 10.83
CA THR A 139 -1.95 8.54 10.41
C THR A 139 -2.71 7.62 11.38
N VAL A 140 -2.06 6.57 11.88
CA VAL A 140 -2.67 5.65 12.86
C VAL A 140 -2.92 6.34 14.19
N ASP A 141 -1.99 7.15 14.69
CA ASP A 141 -2.15 7.89 15.94
C ASP A 141 -3.34 8.85 15.85
N ALA A 142 -3.45 9.60 14.75
CA ALA A 142 -4.61 10.45 14.49
C ALA A 142 -5.93 9.64 14.47
N TRP A 143 -5.93 8.42 13.91
CA TRP A 143 -7.11 7.57 13.96
C TRP A 143 -7.45 7.05 15.35
N ILE A 144 -6.45 6.74 16.18
CA ILE A 144 -6.68 6.28 17.56
C ILE A 144 -7.35 7.39 18.37
N GLU A 145 -6.93 8.64 18.16
CA GLU A 145 -7.51 9.82 18.82
C GLU A 145 -8.94 10.14 18.32
N GLN A 146 -9.20 9.97 17.01
CA GLN A 146 -10.44 10.45 16.38
C GLN A 146 -11.50 9.36 16.15
N CYS A 147 -11.10 8.08 16.10
CA CYS A 147 -11.98 6.97 15.76
C CYS A 147 -12.18 6.01 16.95
N PRO A 148 -13.39 5.93 17.54
CA PRO A 148 -13.68 5.03 18.65
C PRO A 148 -13.35 3.56 18.35
N GLU A 149 -13.50 3.12 17.09
CA GLU A 149 -13.21 1.76 16.66
C GLU A 149 -11.73 1.38 16.79
N LEU A 150 -10.83 2.37 16.76
CA LEU A 150 -9.40 2.18 16.86
C LEU A 150 -8.82 2.61 18.22
N SER A 151 -9.60 3.27 19.08
CA SER A 151 -9.20 3.64 20.45
C SER A 151 -8.61 2.48 21.28
N CYS A 152 -9.04 1.24 21.04
CA CYS A 152 -8.53 0.04 21.74
C CYS A 152 -7.03 -0.25 21.51
N TRP A 153 -6.44 0.38 20.49
CA TRP A 153 -5.02 0.30 20.17
C TRP A 153 -4.16 1.30 20.93
N ASP A 154 -4.77 2.25 21.64
CA ASP A 154 -4.03 3.20 22.47
C ASP A 154 -3.14 2.47 23.48
N GLY A 155 -1.90 2.94 23.63
CA GLY A 155 -0.85 2.31 24.43
C GLY A 155 -0.26 1.01 23.86
N ARG A 156 -0.74 0.48 22.72
CA ARG A 156 -0.24 -0.77 22.11
C ARG A 156 0.75 -0.53 20.97
N TYR A 157 1.76 0.32 21.22
CA TYR A 157 2.70 0.82 20.21
C TYR A 157 3.38 -0.30 19.41
N ASP A 158 3.93 -1.31 20.10
CA ASP A 158 4.65 -2.42 19.46
C ASP A 158 3.73 -3.26 18.57
N MET A 159 2.51 -3.55 19.02
CA MET A 159 1.54 -4.33 18.25
C MET A 159 1.12 -3.59 16.98
N ILE A 160 0.91 -2.27 17.07
CA ILE A 160 0.62 -1.44 15.89
C ILE A 160 1.78 -1.51 14.91
N GLN A 161 3.02 -1.39 15.38
CA GLN A 161 4.21 -1.50 14.53
C GLN A 161 4.24 -2.85 13.80
N GLU A 162 4.05 -3.96 14.51
CA GLU A 162 3.98 -5.30 13.91
C GLU A 162 2.87 -5.41 12.84
N ARG A 163 1.70 -4.81 13.09
CA ARG A 163 0.58 -4.80 12.14
C ARG A 163 0.91 -3.99 10.90
N ILE A 164 1.51 -2.81 11.03
CA ILE A 164 1.96 -1.99 9.91
C ILE A 164 2.98 -2.77 9.07
N GLU A 165 3.99 -3.37 9.69
CA GLU A 165 5.00 -4.17 9.00
C GLU A 165 4.39 -5.39 8.28
N GLY A 166 3.44 -6.06 8.93
CA GLY A 166 2.65 -7.13 8.34
C GLY A 166 1.88 -6.67 7.11
N CYS A 167 1.23 -5.51 7.18
CA CYS A 167 0.50 -4.91 6.06
C CYS A 167 1.44 -4.58 4.89
N ILE A 168 2.59 -3.96 5.15
CA ILE A 168 3.61 -3.66 4.12
C ILE A 168 4.02 -4.95 3.40
N ARG A 169 4.27 -6.03 4.13
CA ARG A 169 4.66 -7.33 3.55
C ARG A 169 3.55 -7.96 2.72
N CYS A 170 2.31 -7.90 3.20
CA CYS A 170 1.18 -8.63 2.63
C CYS A 170 0.40 -7.84 1.58
N TYR A 171 0.64 -6.54 1.44
CA TYR A 171 -0.11 -5.69 0.52
C TYR A 171 0.01 -6.13 -0.94
N ARG A 172 -1.06 -6.73 -1.45
CA ARG A 172 -1.29 -7.07 -2.86
C ARG A 172 -2.33 -6.09 -3.37
N TYR A 173 -1.95 -5.26 -4.33
CA TYR A 173 -2.76 -4.13 -4.82
C TYR A 173 -4.25 -4.51 -4.95
N SER A 174 -5.09 -4.01 -4.05
CA SER A 174 -6.53 -4.32 -3.96
C SER A 174 -7.38 -3.08 -3.67
N GLY A 175 -6.78 -1.90 -3.82
CA GLY A 175 -7.35 -0.61 -3.45
C GLY A 175 -6.25 0.34 -3.00
N THR A 176 -6.52 1.11 -1.95
CA THR A 176 -5.55 1.98 -1.28
C THR A 176 -4.78 1.23 -0.20
N PHE A 177 -3.51 1.54 0.02
CA PHE A 177 -2.75 0.99 1.14
C PHE A 177 -3.31 1.45 2.50
N ILE A 178 -3.63 2.74 2.62
CA ILE A 178 -4.16 3.35 3.85
C ILE A 178 -5.48 2.68 4.26
N GLY A 179 -6.43 2.54 3.33
CA GLY A 179 -7.68 1.84 3.62
C GLY A 179 -7.50 0.36 3.98
N TYR A 180 -6.53 -0.33 3.36
CA TYR A 180 -6.19 -1.71 3.72
C TYR A 180 -5.67 -1.80 5.16
N LEU A 181 -4.78 -0.88 5.55
CA LEU A 181 -4.26 -0.82 6.92
C LEU A 181 -5.38 -0.52 7.93
N PHE A 182 -6.20 0.49 7.67
CA PHE A 182 -7.33 0.86 8.53
C PHE A 182 -8.22 -0.35 8.81
N LYS A 183 -8.66 -1.06 7.76
CA LYS A 183 -9.49 -2.26 7.92
C LYS A 183 -8.78 -3.38 8.66
N THR A 184 -7.47 -3.53 8.47
CA THR A 184 -6.70 -4.53 9.21
C THR A 184 -6.66 -4.24 10.71
N LEU A 185 -6.44 -2.98 11.08
CA LEU A 185 -6.47 -2.54 12.48
C LEU A 185 -7.87 -2.63 13.08
N GLU A 186 -8.91 -2.25 12.33
CA GLU A 186 -10.30 -2.34 12.76
C GLU A 186 -10.66 -3.80 13.09
N TYR A 187 -10.41 -4.74 12.18
CA TYR A 187 -10.74 -6.15 12.42
C TYR A 187 -9.88 -6.79 13.51
N ALA A 188 -8.58 -6.50 13.55
CA ALA A 188 -7.71 -7.02 14.59
C ALA A 188 -8.02 -6.43 15.98
N GLY A 189 -8.56 -5.20 16.03
CA GLY A 189 -8.92 -4.49 17.25
C GLY A 189 -10.22 -4.98 17.89
N ARG A 190 -11.15 -5.57 17.13
CA ARG A 190 -12.44 -6.08 17.67
C ARG A 190 -12.30 -7.11 18.81
N GLY A 191 -11.14 -7.77 18.91
CA GLY A 191 -10.84 -8.70 20.00
C GLY A 191 -10.08 -8.08 21.18
N LEU A 192 -9.70 -6.81 21.10
CA LEU A 192 -8.90 -6.11 22.11
C LEU A 192 -9.82 -5.33 23.05
N ARG A 193 -9.60 -5.48 24.35
CA ARG A 193 -10.17 -4.55 25.34
C ARG A 193 -9.26 -3.32 25.45
N PRO A 194 -9.82 -2.11 25.63
CA PRO A 194 -9.02 -0.92 25.95
C PRO A 194 -8.14 -1.18 27.17
N ILE A 195 -6.91 -0.64 27.19
CA ILE A 195 -5.98 -0.84 28.32
C ILE A 195 -6.57 -0.31 29.64
N VAL A 196 -7.42 0.71 29.58
CA VAL A 196 -8.19 1.24 30.72
C VAL A 196 -9.00 0.14 31.45
N ALA A 197 -9.44 -0.91 30.75
CA ALA A 197 -10.14 -2.04 31.35
C ALA A 197 -9.24 -2.94 32.22
N TYR A 198 -7.92 -2.74 32.17
CA TYR A 198 -6.92 -3.42 33.00
C TYR A 198 -6.25 -2.44 33.99
N SER A 199 -6.72 -1.19 34.07
CA SER A 199 -6.27 -0.25 35.08
C SER A 199 -6.75 -0.71 36.45
N LEU A 200 -5.86 -0.69 37.44
CA LEU A 200 -6.18 -0.92 38.86
C LEU A 200 -6.77 0.34 39.51
N ASP A 201 -6.87 1.44 38.77
CA ASP A 201 -7.56 2.64 39.22
C ASP A 201 -9.07 2.41 39.09
N ASP A 202 -9.65 1.79 40.12
CA ASP A 202 -11.08 1.84 40.36
C ASP A 202 -11.51 3.32 40.36
N PHE A 203 -12.52 3.64 39.57
CA PHE A 203 -13.12 4.97 39.53
C PHE A 203 -13.66 5.34 40.92
N MET A 204 -12.83 6.00 41.72
CA MET A 204 -13.16 6.57 43.02
C MET A 204 -13.98 7.86 42.89
N TYR A 205 -15.04 7.88 42.06
CA TYR A 205 -16.05 8.95 42.13
C TYR A 205 -17.42 8.38 41.71
N SER A 206 -18.17 7.97 42.74
CA SER A 206 -19.64 7.86 42.72
C SER A 206 -20.25 9.22 43.06
#